data_AF-A0A5A8DC26-F1
#
_entry.id   AF-A0A5A8DC26-F1
#
_cell.length_a   1.000
_cell.length_b   1.000
_cell.length_c   1.000
_cell.angle_alpha   90.00
_cell.angle_beta   90.00
_cell.angle_gamma   90.00
#
_symmetry.space_group_name_H-M   'P 1'
#
loop_
_entity.id
_entity.type
_entity.pdbx_description
1 polymer ?
#
loop_
_entity_poly.entity_id
_entity_poly.type
_entity_poly.pdbx_seq_one_letter_code
_entity_poly.pdbx_strand_id
1 'polypeptide(L)'
;MAIWTVLRLALDGYPFRNSEFASIVVGSCPHTTDSVNFLDLDTGVLTLRKHKNDKRGARVYELPEFTREWVAMSMRVFGRVLPTLVTNKKGEPMKPNALGNFLSRQNVKLGSQTVRPAITTATLASGAGHDDRERLAHQMGHSRGVQMDKYFRGTLRF
;
A
#
# COMPACT_ATOMS: atom_id res chain seq x y z
N MET A 1 -6.89 5.65 12.34
CA MET A 1 -6.64 5.75 10.89
C MET A 1 -5.77 4.64 10.35
N ALA A 2 -4.59 4.37 10.92
CA ALA A 2 -3.65 3.37 10.40
C ALA A 2 -4.25 2.01 9.97
N ILE A 3 -5.05 1.34 10.83
CA ILE A 3 -5.66 0.03 10.50
C ILE A 3 -6.65 0.15 9.34
N TRP A 4 -7.56 1.13 9.40
CA TRP A 4 -8.58 1.32 8.36
C TRP A 4 -7.94 1.59 7.00
N THR A 5 -6.96 2.49 6.94
CA THR A 5 -6.22 2.81 5.70
C THR A 5 -5.56 1.57 5.10
N VAL A 6 -4.85 0.80 5.93
CA VAL A 6 -4.13 -0.40 5.47
C VAL A 6 -5.10 -1.48 5.02
N LEU A 7 -6.21 -1.69 5.74
CA LEU A 7 -7.23 -2.67 5.38
C LEU A 7 -7.95 -2.30 4.09
N ARG A 8 -8.39 -1.05 3.96
CA ARG A 8 -9.12 -0.56 2.77
C ARG A 8 -8.31 -0.81 1.49
N LEU A 9 -7.05 -0.37 1.49
CA LEU A 9 -6.16 -0.57 0.33
C LEU A 9 -5.77 -2.05 0.12
N ALA A 10 -5.64 -2.84 1.19
CA ALA A 10 -5.39 -4.27 1.07
C ALA A 10 -6.59 -5.02 0.45
N LEU A 11 -7.82 -4.64 0.80
CA LEU A 11 -9.05 -5.22 0.27
C LEU A 11 -9.23 -4.88 -1.22
N ASP A 12 -8.78 -3.70 -1.65
CA ASP A 12 -8.71 -3.33 -3.08
C ASP A 12 -7.57 -4.04 -3.83
N GLY A 13 -6.81 -4.90 -3.15
CA GLY A 13 -5.74 -5.68 -3.75
C GLY A 13 -4.41 -4.93 -3.91
N TYR A 14 -4.23 -3.76 -3.28
CA TYR A 14 -2.95 -3.03 -3.35
C TYR A 14 -1.91 -3.62 -2.39
N PRO A 15 -0.81 -4.23 -2.89
CA PRO A 15 0.11 -5.02 -2.07
C PRO A 15 1.27 -4.19 -1.52
N PHE A 16 0.97 -3.09 -0.84
CA PHE A 16 1.98 -2.16 -0.31
C PHE A 16 2.74 -2.74 0.89
N ARG A 17 3.99 -2.32 1.04
CA ARG A 17 4.85 -2.63 2.20
C ARG A 17 4.51 -1.67 3.36
N ASN A 18 4.74 -2.11 4.60
CA ASN A 18 4.59 -1.23 5.76
C ASN A 18 5.46 0.03 5.66
N SER A 19 6.66 -0.07 5.07
CA SER A 19 7.53 1.07 4.81
C SER A 19 6.97 2.04 3.76
N GLU A 20 6.22 1.53 2.78
CA GLU A 20 5.54 2.36 1.79
C GLU A 20 4.40 3.11 2.47
N PHE A 21 3.50 2.41 3.18
CA PHE A 21 2.41 3.02 3.96
C PHE A 21 2.89 4.12 4.91
N ALA A 22 3.95 3.84 5.68
CA ALA A 22 4.50 4.76 6.66
C ALA A 22 5.17 6.02 6.05
N SER A 23 5.43 6.04 4.75
CA SER A 23 6.12 7.14 4.07
C SER A 23 5.25 7.93 3.09
N ILE A 24 3.97 7.60 2.96
CA ILE A 24 3.04 8.33 2.09
C ILE A 24 2.69 9.67 2.75
N VAL A 25 3.13 10.75 2.10
CA VAL A 25 2.74 12.14 2.39
C VAL A 25 1.49 12.48 1.60
N VAL A 26 0.67 13.39 2.12
CA VAL A 26 -0.63 13.75 1.57
C VAL A 26 -0.70 15.27 1.37
N GLY A 27 -1.17 15.74 0.21
CA GLY A 27 -1.35 17.17 -0.07
C GLY A 27 -1.96 17.47 -1.45
N SER A 28 -2.19 18.75 -1.75
CA SER A 28 -2.83 19.24 -2.99
C SER A 28 -1.84 19.75 -4.05
N CYS A 29 -0.54 19.48 -3.89
CA CYS A 29 0.47 19.85 -4.88
C CYS A 29 1.56 18.78 -4.87
N PRO A 30 1.91 18.18 -6.02
CA PRO A 30 3.04 17.28 -6.07
C PRO A 30 4.27 18.07 -5.64
N HIS A 31 4.82 17.76 -4.47
CA HIS A 31 6.16 18.21 -4.16
C HIS A 31 7.05 17.72 -5.30
N THR A 32 7.76 18.64 -5.96
CA THR A 32 8.80 18.37 -6.95
C THR A 32 9.94 17.65 -6.27
N THR A 33 9.74 16.39 -5.92
CA THR A 33 10.74 15.57 -5.28
C THR A 33 10.47 14.13 -5.63
N ASP A 34 11.25 13.61 -6.58
CA ASP A 34 11.43 12.18 -6.88
C ASP A 34 11.79 11.31 -5.65
N SER A 35 11.79 11.88 -4.45
CA SER A 35 12.27 11.30 -3.21
C SER A 35 11.17 10.87 -2.24
N VAL A 36 9.87 11.18 -2.46
CA VAL A 36 8.81 10.88 -1.47
C VAL A 36 7.62 10.14 -2.10
N ASN A 37 6.97 9.24 -1.35
CA ASN A 37 5.68 8.67 -1.74
C ASN A 37 4.58 9.69 -1.48
N PHE A 38 3.74 9.99 -2.47
CA PHE A 38 2.81 11.12 -2.39
C PHE A 38 1.42 10.75 -2.87
N LEU A 39 0.40 11.11 -2.07
CA LEU A 39 -1.00 11.08 -2.46
C LEU A 39 -1.48 12.51 -2.73
N ASP A 40 -1.81 12.79 -3.99
CA ASP A 40 -2.45 14.02 -4.41
C ASP A 40 -3.93 14.00 -4.04
N LEU A 41 -4.35 14.96 -3.23
CA LEU A 41 -5.72 15.08 -2.75
C LEU A 41 -6.69 15.57 -3.81
N ASP A 42 -6.22 16.32 -4.79
CA ASP A 42 -7.07 16.96 -5.79
C ASP A 42 -7.39 15.99 -6.92
N THR A 43 -6.40 15.19 -7.32
CA THR A 43 -6.53 14.19 -8.38
C THR A 43 -6.81 12.77 -7.85
N GLY A 44 -6.50 12.50 -6.57
CA GLY A 44 -6.56 11.16 -6.00
C GLY A 44 -5.44 10.23 -6.50
N VAL A 45 -4.38 10.78 -7.10
CA VAL A 45 -3.27 10.00 -7.65
C VAL A 45 -2.24 9.72 -6.55
N LEU A 46 -1.99 8.42 -6.30
CA LEU A 46 -0.91 7.95 -5.43
C LEU A 46 0.31 7.58 -6.27
N THR A 47 1.42 8.27 -6.04
CA THR A 47 2.72 7.94 -6.62
C THR A 47 3.62 7.32 -5.56
N LEU A 48 3.97 6.04 -5.74
CA LEU A 48 5.00 5.37 -4.97
C LEU A 48 6.34 5.45 -5.71
N ARG A 49 7.34 6.02 -5.06
CA ARG A 49 8.69 6.14 -5.60
C ARG A 49 9.28 4.77 -5.92
N LYS A 50 10.22 4.78 -6.87
CA LYS A 50 11.03 3.61 -7.22
C LYS A 50 11.74 3.08 -5.97
N HIS A 51 11.50 1.82 -5.62
CA HIS A 51 12.30 1.17 -4.59
C HIS A 51 13.73 0.97 -5.13
N LYS A 52 14.77 1.02 -4.26
CA LYS A 52 16.19 0.95 -4.67
C LYS A 52 16.53 -0.22 -5.61
N ASN A 53 15.77 -1.31 -5.51
CA ASN A 53 15.96 -2.54 -6.30
C ASN A 53 14.92 -2.74 -7.40
N ASP A 54 13.96 -1.83 -7.56
CA ASP A 54 12.97 -1.89 -8.61
C ASP A 54 13.59 -1.40 -9.91
N LYS A 55 13.33 -2.08 -11.03
CA LYS A 55 13.83 -1.67 -12.36
C LYS A 55 12.76 -0.92 -13.17
N ARG A 56 11.49 -0.96 -12.76
CA ARG A 56 10.32 -0.53 -13.57
C ARG A 56 9.86 0.92 -13.33
N GLY A 57 10.54 1.70 -12.49
CA GLY A 57 10.26 3.12 -12.28
C GLY A 57 9.38 3.40 -11.06
N ALA A 58 8.70 4.55 -11.04
CA ALA A 58 7.69 4.85 -10.02
C ALA A 58 6.38 4.10 -10.32
N ARG A 59 5.63 3.73 -9.28
CA ARG A 59 4.31 3.09 -9.42
C ARG A 59 3.23 4.13 -9.16
N VAL A 60 2.34 4.34 -10.11
CA VAL A 60 1.24 5.31 -10.04
C VAL A 60 -0.07 4.55 -9.91
N TYR A 61 -0.94 5.02 -9.02
CA TYR A 61 -2.26 4.44 -8.76
C TYR A 61 -3.31 5.55 -8.73
N GLU A 62 -4.41 5.36 -9.45
CA GLU A 62 -5.56 6.25 -9.41
C GLU A 62 -6.52 5.78 -8.30
N LEU A 63 -6.63 6.58 -7.23
CA LEU A 63 -7.38 6.25 -6.02
C LEU A 63 -8.38 7.36 -5.62
N PRO A 64 -9.21 7.91 -6.53
CA PRO A 64 -10.05 9.06 -6.22
C PRO A 64 -11.11 8.77 -5.15
N GLU A 65 -11.72 7.59 -5.16
CA GLU A 65 -12.72 7.20 -4.17
C GLU A 65 -12.09 7.03 -2.78
N PHE A 66 -11.02 6.24 -2.69
CA PHE A 66 -10.25 6.06 -1.47
C PHE A 66 -9.78 7.40 -0.90
N THR A 67 -9.29 8.31 -1.74
CA THR A 67 -8.83 9.64 -1.33
C THR A 67 -9.96 10.43 -0.67
N ARG A 68 -11.14 10.47 -1.28
CA ARG A 68 -12.32 11.15 -0.70
C ARG A 68 -12.73 10.54 0.63
N GLU A 69 -12.82 9.21 0.72
CA GLU A 69 -13.15 8.51 1.96
C GLU A 69 -12.12 8.82 3.07
N TRP A 70 -10.83 8.79 2.72
CA TRP A 70 -9.76 9.04 3.66
C TRP A 70 -9.80 10.49 4.17
N VAL A 71 -10.01 11.48 3.30
CA VAL A 71 -10.15 12.90 3.68
C VAL A 71 -11.33 13.08 4.62
N ALA A 72 -12.50 12.53 4.27
CA ALA A 72 -13.69 12.60 5.12
C ALA A 72 -13.44 12.00 6.51
N MET A 73 -12.76 10.85 6.58
CA MET A 73 -12.41 10.22 7.85
C MET A 73 -11.37 11.02 8.64
N SER A 74 -10.39 11.62 7.96
CA SER A 74 -9.36 12.49 8.55
C SER A 74 -10.01 13.70 9.24
N MET A 75 -10.89 14.40 8.51
CA MET A 75 -11.68 15.51 9.02
C MET A 75 -12.59 15.09 10.17
N ARG A 76 -13.28 13.95 10.06
CA ARG A 76 -14.18 13.44 11.11
C ARG A 76 -13.47 13.12 12.42
N VAL A 77 -12.28 12.51 12.35
CA VAL A 77 -11.58 12.01 13.55
C VAL A 77 -10.66 13.07 14.17
N PHE A 78 -10.04 13.92 13.34
CA PHE A 78 -9.00 14.85 13.79
C PHE A 78 -9.34 16.33 13.56
N GLY A 79 -10.48 16.64 12.91
CA GLY A 79 -10.87 18.01 12.59
C GLY A 79 -9.99 18.69 11.52
N ARG A 80 -9.07 17.94 10.90
CA ARG A 80 -8.14 18.44 9.89
C ARG A 80 -7.67 17.30 8.98
N VAL A 81 -7.19 17.65 7.79
CA VAL A 81 -6.48 16.72 6.92
C VAL A 81 -5.08 16.49 7.47
N LEU A 82 -4.73 15.23 7.68
CA LEU A 82 -3.41 14.84 8.16
C LEU A 82 -2.35 14.93 7.04
N PRO A 83 -1.08 15.27 7.36
CA PRO A 83 -0.03 15.42 6.35
C PRO A 83 0.55 14.07 5.86
N THR A 84 0.15 12.96 6.48
CA THR A 84 0.60 11.61 6.12
C THR A 84 -0.56 10.65 6.20
N LEU A 85 -0.53 9.63 5.35
CA LEU A 85 -1.66 8.71 5.17
C LEU A 85 -1.90 7.83 6.41
N VAL A 86 -0.81 7.50 7.12
CA VAL A 86 -0.81 6.58 8.26
C VAL A 86 -0.25 7.28 9.49
N THR A 87 -1.13 7.52 10.45
CA THR A 87 -0.82 8.20 11.70
C THR A 87 -1.20 7.37 12.91
N ASN A 88 -0.57 7.68 14.04
CA ASN A 88 -0.92 7.14 15.34
C ASN A 88 -2.23 7.78 15.87
N LYS A 89 -2.64 7.43 17.09
CA LYS A 89 -3.86 7.97 17.73
C LYS A 89 -3.86 9.48 17.93
N LYS A 90 -2.71 10.15 17.87
CA LYS A 90 -2.54 11.60 18.00
C LYS A 90 -2.48 12.33 16.65
N GLY A 91 -2.55 11.59 15.54
CA GLY A 91 -2.37 12.18 14.20
C GLY A 91 -0.90 12.39 13.82
N GLU A 92 0.06 11.80 14.55
CA GLU A 92 1.48 11.90 14.23
C GLU A 92 1.92 10.76 13.29
N PRO A 93 2.86 10.98 12.37
CA PRO A 93 3.36 9.95 11.45
C PRO A 93 3.91 8.72 12.19
N MET A 94 3.60 7.52 11.70
CA MET A 94 4.13 6.28 12.27
C MET A 94 5.39 5.82 11.53
N LYS A 95 6.46 5.48 12.28
CA LYS A 95 7.64 4.80 11.70
C LYS A 95 7.25 3.39 11.20
N PRO A 96 7.90 2.85 10.15
CA PRO A 96 7.58 1.52 9.59
C PRO A 96 7.53 0.39 10.62
N ASN A 97 8.50 0.33 11.54
CA ASN A 97 8.55 -0.69 12.59
C ASN A 97 7.41 -0.53 13.61
N ALA A 98 7.07 0.71 13.95
CA ALA A 98 5.95 1.01 14.84
C ALA A 98 4.61 0.62 14.19
N LEU A 99 4.44 0.89 12.90
CA LEU A 99 3.28 0.45 12.12
C LEU A 99 3.21 -1.08 12.06
N GLY A 100 4.32 -1.75 11.75
CA GLY A 100 4.39 -3.21 11.73
C GLY A 100 4.02 -3.85 13.06
N ASN A 101 4.57 -3.34 14.16
CA ASN A 101 4.24 -3.82 15.51
C ASN A 101 2.79 -3.51 15.90
N PHE A 102 2.28 -2.34 15.50
CA PHE A 102 0.90 -1.97 15.77
C PHE A 102 -0.08 -2.90 15.07
N LEU A 103 0.16 -3.18 13.78
CA LEU A 103 -0.67 -4.06 12.97
C LEU A 103 -0.53 -5.55 13.37
N SER A 104 0.65 -5.99 13.79
CA SER A 104 0.88 -7.37 14.24
C SER A 104 0.24 -7.70 15.60
N ARG A 105 0.09 -6.69 16.46
CA ARG A 105 -0.62 -6.81 17.74
C ARG A 105 -2.15 -6.84 17.59
N GLN A 106 -2.68 -6.55 16.41
CA GLN A 106 -4.10 -6.73 16.14
C GLN A 106 -4.40 -8.21 15.89
N ASN A 107 -5.62 -8.66 16.20
CA ASN A 107 -6.04 -10.04 16.00
C ASN A 107 -5.86 -10.55 14.55
N VAL A 108 -5.76 -9.64 13.57
CA VAL A 108 -5.67 -9.97 12.13
C VAL A 108 -4.22 -10.03 11.62
N LYS A 109 -3.20 -9.76 12.47
CA LYS A 109 -1.76 -9.74 12.11
C LYS A 109 -1.48 -9.11 10.74
N LEU A 110 -1.96 -7.89 10.54
CA LEU A 110 -1.84 -7.18 9.27
C LEU A 110 -0.36 -6.80 9.05
N GLY A 111 0.19 -7.08 7.88
CA GLY A 111 1.58 -6.74 7.60
C GLY A 111 2.02 -7.22 6.23
N SER A 112 3.20 -6.77 5.80
CA SER A 112 3.77 -7.15 4.50
C SER A 112 3.89 -8.67 4.31
N GLN A 113 4.07 -9.43 5.39
CA GLN A 113 4.18 -10.89 5.39
C GLN A 113 2.83 -11.62 5.52
N THR A 114 1.71 -10.89 5.60
CA THR A 114 0.35 -11.44 5.70
C THR A 114 -0.50 -10.96 4.53
N VAL A 115 -0.56 -9.65 4.31
CA VAL A 115 -1.38 -9.01 3.26
C VAL A 115 -0.86 -9.34 1.87
N ARG A 116 0.45 -9.19 1.62
CA ARG A 116 1.01 -9.48 0.28
C ARG A 116 0.87 -10.96 -0.08
N PRO A 117 1.15 -11.91 0.83
CA PRO A 117 0.82 -13.33 0.61
C PRO A 117 -0.65 -13.60 0.37
N ALA A 118 -1.56 -12.96 1.10
CA ALA A 118 -2.99 -13.16 0.91
C ALA A 118 -3.43 -12.70 -0.49
N ILE A 119 -3.03 -11.49 -0.90
CA ILE A 119 -3.32 -10.96 -2.24
C ILE A 119 -2.71 -11.87 -3.31
N THR A 120 -1.42 -12.21 -3.20
CA THR A 120 -0.75 -13.15 -4.12
C THR A 120 -1.48 -14.48 -4.23
N THR A 121 -1.84 -15.08 -3.10
CA THR A 121 -2.46 -16.40 -3.08
C THR A 121 -3.86 -16.33 -3.68
N ALA A 122 -4.65 -15.30 -3.37
CA ALA A 122 -5.97 -15.09 -3.96
C ALA A 122 -5.89 -14.90 -5.49
N THR A 123 -4.96 -14.05 -5.96
CA THR A 123 -4.74 -13.84 -7.40
C THR A 123 -4.31 -15.13 -8.11
N LEU A 124 -3.36 -15.88 -7.56
CA LEU A 124 -2.90 -17.12 -8.19
C LEU A 124 -3.96 -18.23 -8.15
N ALA A 125 -4.69 -18.36 -7.05
CA ALA A 125 -5.75 -19.35 -6.88
C ALA A 125 -6.96 -19.09 -7.78
N SER A 126 -7.19 -17.84 -8.24
CA SER A 126 -8.25 -17.52 -9.19
C SER A 126 -7.93 -17.91 -10.63
N GLY A 127 -6.82 -18.62 -10.88
CA GLY A 127 -6.41 -19.00 -12.23
C GLY A 127 -5.73 -17.87 -13.02
N ALA A 128 -5.19 -16.87 -12.33
CA ALA A 128 -4.51 -15.73 -12.96
C ALA A 128 -3.45 -16.16 -13.99
N GLY A 129 -3.56 -15.57 -15.19
CA GLY A 129 -2.67 -15.78 -16.32
C GLY A 129 -1.32 -15.07 -16.14
N HIS A 130 -0.48 -15.11 -17.17
CA HIS A 130 0.84 -14.48 -17.15
C HIS A 130 0.76 -12.97 -16.88
N ASP A 131 -0.15 -12.28 -17.56
CA ASP A 131 -0.31 -10.82 -17.47
C ASP A 131 -0.76 -10.35 -16.08
N ASP A 132 -1.63 -11.12 -15.41
CA ASP A 132 -2.04 -10.83 -14.04
C ASP A 132 -0.89 -10.97 -13.05
N ARG A 133 -0.01 -11.97 -13.26
CA ARG A 133 1.19 -12.18 -12.45
C ARG A 133 2.22 -11.09 -12.69
N GLU A 134 2.39 -10.65 -13.94
CA GLU A 134 3.24 -9.52 -14.29
C GLU A 134 2.73 -8.21 -13.67
N ARG A 135 1.42 -7.95 -13.76
CA ARG A 135 0.76 -6.79 -13.15
C ARG A 135 0.97 -6.79 -11.64
N LEU A 136 0.73 -7.92 -10.97
CA LEU A 136 0.92 -8.04 -9.54
C LEU A 136 2.39 -7.87 -9.13
N ALA A 137 3.33 -8.44 -9.89
CA ALA A 137 4.76 -8.26 -9.65
C ALA A 137 5.16 -6.78 -9.79
N HIS A 138 4.64 -6.08 -10.80
CA HIS A 138 4.83 -4.65 -10.95
C HIS A 138 4.25 -3.88 -9.76
N GLN A 139 3.01 -4.17 -9.35
CA GLN A 139 2.40 -3.56 -8.17
C GLN A 139 3.18 -3.85 -6.88
N MET A 140 3.89 -4.97 -6.80
CA MET A 140 4.77 -5.31 -5.68
C MET A 140 6.16 -4.66 -5.75
N GLY A 141 6.48 -3.95 -6.84
CA GLY A 141 7.81 -3.43 -7.11
C GLY A 141 8.85 -4.54 -7.23
N HIS A 142 8.47 -5.67 -7.84
CA HIS A 142 9.33 -6.80 -8.14
C HIS A 142 9.73 -6.77 -9.61
N SER A 143 10.99 -7.11 -9.89
CA SER A 143 11.55 -7.07 -11.25
C SER A 143 10.99 -8.17 -12.16
N ARG A 144 10.47 -9.27 -11.59
CA ARG A 144 9.97 -10.46 -12.30
C ARG A 144 8.86 -11.15 -11.51
N GLY A 145 7.96 -11.86 -12.20
CA GLY A 145 6.92 -12.70 -11.61
C GLY A 145 7.46 -13.74 -10.61
N VAL A 146 8.61 -14.35 -10.89
CA VAL A 146 9.24 -15.36 -10.02
C VAL A 146 9.59 -14.84 -8.61
N GLN A 147 9.82 -13.54 -8.46
CA GLN A 147 10.08 -12.96 -7.13
C GLN A 147 8.79 -12.84 -6.29
N MET A 148 7.62 -12.82 -6.93
CA MET A 148 6.30 -12.82 -6.29
C MET A 148 5.93 -14.21 -5.76
N ASP A 149 6.39 -15.30 -6.39
CA ASP A 149 6.12 -16.68 -5.94
C ASP A 149 6.57 -16.95 -4.50
N LYS A 150 7.53 -16.18 -3.96
CA LYS A 150 7.91 -16.20 -2.54
C LYS A 150 6.76 -15.90 -1.57
N TYR A 151 5.73 -15.21 -2.05
CA TYR A 151 4.54 -14.86 -1.26
C TYR A 151 3.38 -15.84 -1.47
N PHE A 152 3.49 -16.79 -2.40
CA PHE A 152 2.47 -17.82 -2.58
C PHE A 152 2.50 -18.82 -1.42
N ARG A 153 1.32 -19.17 -0.91
CA ARG A 153 1.16 -20.09 0.23
C ARG A 153 0.38 -21.37 -0.10
N GLY A 154 0.15 -21.68 -1.38
CA GLY A 154 -0.51 -22.91 -1.83
C GLY A 154 0.44 -23.94 -2.45
N THR A 155 -0.12 -25.06 -2.91
CA THR A 155 0.57 -26.04 -3.76
C THR A 155 0.21 -25.75 -5.21
N LEU A 156 1.19 -25.42 -6.06
CA LEU A 156 0.97 -25.33 -7.50
C LEU A 156 0.77 -26.76 -8.02
N ARG A 157 -0.47 -27.14 -8.33
CA ARG A 157 -0.72 -28.33 -9.14
C ARG A 157 -0.60 -27.89 -10.60
N PHE A 158 0.51 -28.27 -11.23
CA PHE A 158 0.68 -28.20 -12.69
C PHE A 158 -0.12 -29.31 -13.34
#